data_AF-A0A317IV69-F1
#
_entry.id   AF-A0A317IV69-F1
#
_cell.length_a   1.000
_cell.length_b   1.000
_cell.length_c   1.000
_cell.angle_alpha   90.00
_cell.angle_beta   90.00
_cell.angle_gamma   90.00
#
_symmetry.space_group_name_H-M   'P 1'
#
loop_
_entity.id
_entity.type
_entity.pdbx_description
1 polymer ?
#
loop_
_entity_poly.entity_id
_entity_poly.type
_entity_poly.pdbx_seq_one_letter_code
_entity_poly.pdbx_strand_id
1 'polypeptide(L)'
;MEIGQLISRARGQAENRIKQHKAQTASDRTSCRSPLVNQFRLILHTAAYWLLLDLSDCAPSWNPARQSEFATIRLRLLKIAGRFTETASRIQASLASCCPEAELFSLVAFKLQKSGP
;
A
#
# COMPACT_ATOMS: atom_id res chain seq x y z
N MET A 1 -11.62 6.29 -33.58
CA MET A 1 -10.20 6.64 -33.32
C MET A 1 -9.88 6.75 -31.82
N GLU A 2 -10.83 7.16 -30.96
CA GLU A 2 -10.60 7.27 -29.51
C GLU A 2 -10.43 5.93 -28.75
N ILE A 3 -11.20 4.89 -29.11
CA ILE A 3 -11.15 3.59 -28.41
C ILE A 3 -9.74 2.98 -28.45
N GLY A 4 -9.07 3.03 -29.60
CA GLY A 4 -7.70 2.51 -29.75
C GLY A 4 -6.68 3.26 -28.88
N GLN A 5 -6.85 4.58 -28.69
CA GLN A 5 -5.99 5.36 -27.81
C GLN A 5 -6.22 5.03 -26.33
N LEU A 6 -7.47 4.81 -25.92
CA LEU A 6 -7.79 4.39 -24.55
C LEU A 6 -7.18 3.02 -24.21
N ILE A 7 -7.29 2.05 -25.11
CA ILE A 7 -6.69 0.71 -24.93
C ILE A 7 -5.17 0.79 -24.79
N SER A 8 -4.51 1.59 -25.64
CA SER A 8 -3.05 1.76 -25.57
C SER A 8 -2.60 2.39 -24.24
N ARG A 9 -3.33 3.40 -23.74
CA ARG A 9 -3.06 4.03 -22.43
C ARG A 9 -3.24 3.04 -21.28
N ALA A 10 -4.31 2.27 -21.26
CA ALA A 10 -4.56 1.26 -20.23
C ALA A 10 -3.44 0.20 -20.21
N ARG A 11 -2.97 -0.25 -21.38
CA ARG A 11 -1.82 -1.17 -21.49
C ARG A 11 -0.55 -0.56 -20.92
N GLY A 12 -0.25 0.69 -21.26
CA GLY A 12 0.91 1.41 -20.72
C GLY A 12 0.86 1.54 -19.19
N GLN A 13 -0.31 1.84 -18.63
CA GLN A 13 -0.50 1.89 -17.18
C GLN A 13 -0.32 0.51 -16.53
N ALA A 14 -0.83 -0.56 -17.12
CA ALA A 14 -0.64 -1.92 -16.61
C ALA A 14 0.85 -2.29 -16.58
N GLU A 15 1.60 -1.97 -17.64
CA GLU A 15 3.05 -2.21 -17.70
C GLU A 15 3.80 -1.40 -16.63
N ASN A 16 3.43 -0.13 -16.42
CA ASN A 16 4.01 0.72 -15.38
C ASN A 16 3.76 0.14 -13.98
N ARG A 17 2.56 -0.37 -13.71
CA ARG A 17 2.24 -1.03 -12.43
C ARG A 17 3.09 -2.29 -12.21
N ILE A 18 3.29 -3.11 -13.25
CA ILE A 18 4.18 -4.29 -13.17
C ILE A 18 5.62 -3.86 -12.87
N LYS A 19 6.13 -2.81 -13.52
CA LYS A 19 7.47 -2.27 -13.26
C LYS A 19 7.61 -1.74 -11.83
N GLN A 20 6.63 -0.98 -11.35
CA GLN A 20 6.59 -0.50 -9.97
C GLN A 20 6.55 -1.64 -8.95
N HIS A 21 5.73 -2.67 -9.20
CA HIS A 21 5.65 -3.86 -8.35
C HIS A 21 7.03 -4.51 -8.16
N LYS A 22 7.74 -4.76 -9.26
CA LYS A 22 9.08 -5.32 -9.22
C LYS A 22 10.06 -4.39 -8.51
N ALA A 23 10.17 -3.14 -8.95
CA ALA A 23 11.17 -2.20 -8.46
C ALA A 23 11.00 -1.84 -6.98
N GLN A 24 9.78 -1.54 -6.53
CA GLN A 24 9.55 -1.02 -5.19
C GLN A 24 9.26 -2.10 -4.13
N THR A 25 8.89 -3.32 -4.55
CA THR A 25 8.64 -4.43 -3.61
C THR A 25 9.66 -5.56 -3.71
N ALA A 26 10.56 -5.54 -4.71
CA ALA A 26 11.53 -6.60 -4.99
C ALA A 26 10.88 -7.97 -5.30
N SER A 27 9.71 -7.95 -5.95
CA SER A 27 8.89 -9.14 -6.22
C SER A 27 9.52 -10.11 -7.22
N ASP A 28 10.54 -9.68 -7.97
CA ASP A 28 11.27 -10.47 -8.96
C ASP A 28 12.44 -11.28 -8.36
N ARG A 29 12.73 -11.13 -7.06
CA ARG A 29 13.77 -11.92 -6.39
C ARG A 29 13.34 -13.38 -6.20
N THR A 30 13.87 -14.28 -7.02
CA THR A 30 13.64 -15.73 -6.97
C THR A 30 14.87 -16.52 -6.51
N SER A 31 15.43 -16.16 -5.35
CA SER A 31 16.69 -16.74 -4.86
C SER A 31 16.55 -18.13 -4.18
N CYS A 32 15.33 -18.57 -3.88
CA CYS A 32 15.13 -19.87 -3.22
C CYS A 32 15.22 -21.01 -4.26
N ARG A 33 15.74 -22.18 -3.84
CA ARG A 33 15.81 -23.37 -4.70
C ARG A 33 14.44 -23.99 -5.00
N SER A 34 13.47 -23.79 -4.11
CA SER A 34 12.11 -24.33 -4.26
C SER A 34 11.22 -23.36 -5.07
N PRO A 35 10.64 -23.80 -6.20
CA PRO A 35 9.70 -22.99 -6.98
C PRO A 35 8.45 -22.58 -6.17
N LEU A 36 7.95 -23.46 -5.31
CA LEU A 36 6.79 -23.20 -4.46
C LEU A 36 7.03 -22.01 -3.50
N VAL A 37 8.23 -21.93 -2.92
CA VAL A 37 8.60 -20.82 -2.02
C VAL A 37 8.69 -19.50 -2.78
N ASN A 38 9.24 -19.53 -3.99
CA ASN A 38 9.31 -18.34 -4.85
C ASN A 38 7.90 -17.88 -5.29
N GLN A 39 6.99 -18.81 -5.58
CA GLN A 39 5.60 -18.49 -5.89
C GLN A 39 4.88 -17.86 -4.69
N PHE A 40 5.02 -18.44 -3.49
CA PHE A 40 4.43 -17.89 -2.28
C PHE A 40 4.98 -16.49 -1.97
N ARG A 41 6.30 -16.29 -2.12
CA ARG A 41 6.94 -14.98 -2.03
C ARG A 41 6.31 -13.96 -2.99
N LEU A 42 6.11 -14.33 -4.25
CA LEU A 42 5.48 -13.46 -5.24
C LEU A 42 4.04 -13.09 -4.86
N ILE A 43 3.26 -14.03 -4.33
CA ILE A 43 1.90 -13.79 -3.84
C ILE A 43 1.93 -12.76 -2.70
N LEU A 44 2.81 -12.92 -1.72
CA LEU A 44 2.94 -11.96 -0.60
C LEU A 44 3.36 -10.57 -1.08
N HIS A 45 4.33 -10.47 -2.00
CA HIS A 45 4.70 -9.18 -2.57
C HIS A 45 3.56 -8.55 -3.36
N THR A 46 2.71 -9.34 -4.01
CA THR A 46 1.53 -8.85 -4.73
C THR A 46 0.50 -8.30 -3.74
N ALA A 47 0.22 -9.01 -2.65
CA ALA A 47 -0.67 -8.51 -1.60
C ALA A 47 -0.14 -7.21 -0.95
N ALA A 48 1.16 -7.17 -0.63
CA ALA A 48 1.79 -5.97 -0.06
C ALA A 48 1.74 -4.77 -1.02
N TYR A 49 1.89 -5.01 -2.32
CA TYR A 49 1.78 -3.97 -3.35
C TYR A 49 0.39 -3.33 -3.40
N TRP A 50 -0.66 -4.15 -3.39
CA TRP A 50 -2.03 -3.64 -3.36
C TRP A 50 -2.31 -2.86 -2.07
N LEU A 51 -1.87 -3.37 -0.92
CA LEU A 51 -1.97 -2.65 0.35
C LEU A 51 -1.30 -1.26 0.28
N LEU A 52 -0.09 -1.18 -0.27
CA LEU A 52 0.65 0.07 -0.39
C LEU A 52 0.01 1.04 -1.38
N LEU A 53 -0.56 0.54 -2.48
CA LEU A 53 -1.36 1.35 -3.40
C LEU A 53 -2.59 1.93 -2.70
N ASP A 54 -3.36 1.10 -1.99
CA ASP A 54 -4.57 1.54 -1.29
C ASP A 54 -4.26 2.60 -0.24
N LEU A 55 -3.15 2.43 0.50
CA LEU A 55 -2.67 3.44 1.46
C LEU A 55 -2.30 4.76 0.77
N SER A 56 -1.66 4.68 -0.40
CA SER A 56 -1.31 5.86 -1.22
C SER A 56 -2.57 6.60 -1.68
N ASP A 57 -3.55 5.87 -2.19
CA ASP A 57 -4.80 6.43 -2.73
C ASP A 57 -5.67 7.03 -1.62
N CYS A 58 -5.66 6.42 -0.42
CA CYS A 58 -6.34 6.95 0.75
C CYS A 58 -5.72 8.25 1.27
N ALA A 59 -4.41 8.44 1.14
CA ALA A 59 -3.76 9.68 1.58
C ALA A 59 -4.41 10.90 0.89
N PRO A 60 -4.57 12.06 1.57
CA PRO A 60 -5.15 13.26 0.97
C PRO A 60 -4.38 13.73 -0.28
N SER A 61 -5.06 14.37 -1.24
CA SER A 61 -4.47 14.82 -2.50
C SER A 61 -3.28 15.78 -2.34
N TRP A 62 -3.33 16.61 -1.30
CA TRP A 62 -2.29 17.56 -0.95
C TRP A 62 -1.14 16.93 -0.16
N ASN A 63 -1.31 15.72 0.39
CA ASN A 63 -0.29 15.09 1.21
C ASN A 63 0.77 14.41 0.32
N PRO A 64 2.07 14.66 0.55
CA PRO A 64 3.15 14.03 -0.23
C PRO A 64 3.11 12.50 -0.21
N ALA A 65 2.51 11.88 0.82
CA ALA A 65 2.40 10.42 0.93
C ALA A 65 1.71 9.79 -0.29
N ARG A 66 0.74 10.49 -0.91
CA ARG A 66 0.00 9.98 -2.06
C ARG A 66 0.87 9.68 -3.27
N GLN A 67 1.95 10.45 -3.47
CA GLN A 67 2.85 10.32 -4.63
C GLN A 67 4.24 9.80 -4.24
N SER A 68 4.41 9.37 -2.99
CA SER A 68 5.69 8.93 -2.47
C SER A 68 6.01 7.47 -2.83
N GLU A 69 7.28 7.11 -2.77
CA GLU A 69 7.69 5.71 -2.91
C GLU A 69 7.11 4.84 -1.79
N PHE A 70 6.85 3.57 -2.08
CA PHE A 70 6.31 2.63 -1.09
C PHE A 70 7.21 2.44 0.13
N ALA A 71 8.52 2.65 0.01
CA ALA A 71 9.41 2.66 1.17
C ALA A 71 9.03 3.77 2.17
N THR A 72 8.73 4.97 1.66
CA THR A 72 8.27 6.12 2.45
C THR A 72 6.90 5.84 3.07
N ILE A 73 5.96 5.32 2.30
CA ILE A 73 4.62 4.97 2.80
C ILE A 73 4.70 3.92 3.91
N ARG A 74 5.52 2.88 3.70
CA ARG A 74 5.76 1.85 4.73
C ARG A 74 6.31 2.46 6.01
N LEU A 75 7.27 3.38 5.93
CA LEU A 75 7.84 4.03 7.10
C LEU A 75 6.82 4.91 7.82
N ARG A 76 6.03 5.69 7.08
CA ARG A 76 5.11 6.68 7.63
C ARG A 76 3.80 6.09 8.16
N LEU A 77 3.33 4.97 7.60
CA LEU A 77 2.00 4.40 7.93
C LEU A 77 2.05 3.00 8.51
N LEU A 78 2.98 2.15 8.08
CA LEU A 78 3.04 0.74 8.51
C LEU A 78 4.06 0.50 9.62
N LYS A 79 5.13 1.32 9.68
CA LYS A 79 6.20 1.21 10.68
C LYS A 79 6.08 2.29 11.76
N ILE A 80 4.86 2.54 12.22
CA ILE A 80 4.58 3.49 13.29
C ILE A 80 4.53 2.80 14.65
N ALA A 81 4.91 3.54 15.68
CA ALA A 81 4.79 3.10 17.06
C ALA A 81 3.52 3.70 17.69
N GLY A 82 2.75 2.85 18.38
CA GLY A 82 1.52 3.22 19.07
C GLY A 82 1.00 2.05 19.88
N ARG A 83 0.02 2.33 20.75
CA ARG A 83 -0.74 1.30 21.44
C ARG A 83 -1.89 0.87 20.55
N PHE A 84 -1.91 -0.39 20.16
CA PHE A 84 -3.01 -0.98 19.41
C PHE A 84 -3.79 -1.93 20.32
N THR A 85 -5.08 -1.68 20.46
CA THR A 85 -5.99 -2.53 21.23
C THR A 85 -6.99 -3.12 20.24
N GLU A 86 -6.96 -4.44 20.09
CA GLU A 86 -7.91 -5.18 19.27
C GLU A 86 -9.07 -5.70 20.13
N THR A 87 -10.28 -5.51 19.63
CA THR A 87 -11.53 -6.04 20.20
C THR A 87 -12.20 -6.91 19.13
N ALA A 88 -13.25 -7.65 19.52
CA ALA A 88 -13.96 -8.53 18.58
C ALA A 88 -14.51 -7.84 17.31
N SER A 89 -14.71 -6.51 17.35
CA SER A 89 -15.29 -5.76 16.22
C SER A 89 -14.45 -4.59 15.73
N ARG A 90 -13.41 -4.17 16.47
CA ARG A 90 -12.67 -2.94 16.18
C ARG A 90 -11.21 -3.04 16.60
N ILE A 91 -10.35 -2.34 15.86
CA ILE A 91 -8.97 -2.05 16.23
C ILE A 91 -8.91 -0.58 16.63
N GLN A 92 -8.48 -0.31 17.86
CA GLN A 92 -8.23 1.05 18.35
C GLN A 92 -6.72 1.32 18.35
N ALA A 93 -6.31 2.38 17.65
CA ALA A 93 -4.94 2.85 17.64
C ALA A 93 -4.81 4.12 18.49
N SER A 94 -3.88 4.12 19.44
CA SER A 94 -3.50 5.30 20.22
C SER A 94 -2.04 5.61 19.96
N LEU A 95 -1.78 6.71 19.26
CA LEU A 95 -0.44 7.16 18.92
C LEU A 95 0.10 8.12 19.98
N ALA A 96 1.44 8.28 20.03
CA ALA A 96 2.05 9.29 20.89
C ALA A 96 1.55 10.70 20.53
N SER A 97 1.41 11.58 21.52
CA SER A 97 0.95 12.97 21.31
C SER A 97 1.83 13.76 20.33
N CYS A 98 3.12 13.44 20.28
CA CYS A 98 4.10 14.07 19.40
C CYS A 98 4.33 13.30 18.10
N CYS A 99 3.51 12.29 17.78
CA CYS A 99 3.69 11.49 16.57
C CYS A 99 3.42 12.37 15.32
N PRO A 100 4.42 12.57 14.44
CA PRO A 100 4.29 13.48 13.29
C PRO A 100 3.26 12.98 12.26
N GLU A 101 3.04 11.67 12.20
CA GLU A 101 2.14 11.05 11.22
C GLU A 101 0.73 10.80 11.79
N ALA A 102 0.42 11.28 12.99
CA ALA A 102 -0.85 10.97 13.66
C ALA A 102 -2.08 11.41 12.86
N GLU A 103 -2.03 12.61 12.27
CA GLU A 103 -3.12 13.13 11.45
C GLU A 103 -3.30 12.31 10.18
N LEU A 104 -2.20 12.07 9.43
CA LEU A 104 -2.24 11.29 8.20
C LEU A 104 -2.74 9.86 8.46
N PHE A 105 -2.23 9.21 9.52
CA PHE A 105 -2.66 7.87 9.90
C PHE A 105 -4.15 7.83 10.20
N SER A 106 -4.66 8.81 10.97
CA SER A 106 -6.08 8.88 11.33
C SER A 106 -6.98 9.06 10.10
N LEU A 107 -6.57 9.92 9.16
CA LEU A 107 -7.30 10.14 7.89
C LEU A 107 -7.33 8.89 7.01
N VAL A 108 -6.19 8.22 6.86
CA VAL A 108 -6.09 6.98 6.09
C VAL A 108 -6.89 5.86 6.75
N ALA A 109 -6.77 5.68 8.07
CA ALA A 109 -7.54 4.69 8.82
C ALA A 109 -9.04 4.92 8.71
N PHE A 110 -9.49 6.18 8.80
CA PHE A 110 -10.90 6.53 8.63
C PHE A 110 -11.43 6.18 7.23
N LYS A 111 -10.66 6.41 6.18
CA LYS A 111 -11.05 6.03 4.81
C LYS A 111 -11.06 4.52 4.57
N LEU A 112 -10.18 3.79 5.25
CA LEU A 112 -10.08 2.32 5.14
C LEU A 112 -11.08 1.59 6.04
N GLN A 113 -11.69 2.27 7.02
CA GLN A 113 -12.79 1.70 7.77
C GLN A 113 -13.89 1.33 6.78
N LYS A 114 -14.20 0.04 6.71
CA LYS A 114 -15.42 -0.41 6.07
C LYS A 114 -16.57 0.33 6.75
N SER A 115 -17.38 1.03 5.97
CA SER A 115 -18.71 1.44 6.41
C SER A 115 -19.40 0.15 6.88
N GLY A 116 -19.52 -0.02 8.19
CA GLY A 116 -20.37 -1.06 8.75
C GLY A 116 -21.83 -0.80 8.33
N PRO A 117 -22.72 -1.80 8.44
CA PRO A 117 -24.16 -1.52 8.39
C PRO A 117 -24.56 -0.48 9.45
#